data_AF-A0A0L7KRG4-F1
#
_entry.id   AF-A0A0L7KRG4-F1
#
_cell.length_a   1.000
_cell.length_b   1.000
_cell.length_c   1.000
_cell.angle_alpha   90.00
_cell.angle_beta   90.00
_cell.angle_gamma   90.00
#
_symmetry.space_group_name_H-M   'P 1'
#
loop_
_entity.id
_entity.type
_entity.pdbx_description
1 polymer ?
#
loop_
_entity_poly.entity_id
_entity_poly.type
_entity_poly.pdbx_seq_one_letter_code
_entity_poly.pdbx_strand_id
1 'polypeptide(L)' 'MCDRKAVIKNADMSEEMQQDAKEFDKKYNPTWHCIVGRNFGSYVTHETRHFIYFYLGQVAILLFKSG' A
#
# COMPACT_ATOMS: atom_id res chain seq x y z
N MET A 1 15.67 -13.73 11.58
CA MET A 1 14.78 -12.56 11.68
C MET A 1 14.13 -12.40 10.32
N CYS A 2 12.81 -12.53 10.24
CA CYS A 2 12.08 -12.67 8.98
C CYS A 2 11.90 -11.28 8.35
N ASP A 3 12.48 -11.07 7.16
CA ASP A 3 12.40 -9.82 6.39
C ASP A 3 10.97 -9.54 5.94
N ARG A 4 10.19 -8.88 6.80
CA ARG A 4 8.87 -8.36 6.44
C ARG A 4 9.06 -7.03 5.70
N LYS A 5 8.67 -6.99 4.43
CA LYS A 5 8.82 -5.84 3.52
C LYS A 5 7.47 -5.44 2.95
N ALA A 6 7.33 -4.17 2.63
CA ALA A 6 6.19 -3.60 1.92
C ALA A 6 5.79 -4.46 0.72
N VAL A 7 4.50 -4.81 0.64
CA VAL A 7 3.97 -5.55 -0.52
C VAL A 7 3.29 -4.57 -1.44
N ILE A 8 3.88 -4.40 -2.62
CA ILE A 8 3.41 -3.51 -3.66
C ILE A 8 2.65 -4.34 -4.69
N LYS A 9 1.38 -4.00 -4.95
CA LYS A 9 0.56 -4.67 -5.98
C LYS A 9 0.20 -3.63 -7.04
N ASN A 10 0.76 -3.78 -8.24
CA ASN A 10 0.67 -2.78 -9.31
C ASN A 10 -0.17 -3.24 -10.49
N ALA A 11 -1.00 -2.31 -10.99
CA ALA A 11 -1.37 -2.23 -12.40
C ALA A 11 -0.65 -1.05 -13.11
N ASP A 12 -0.35 0.08 -12.40
CA ASP A 12 0.22 1.30 -13.01
C ASP A 12 1.17 2.14 -12.09
N MET A 13 1.82 1.60 -11.03
CA MET A 13 2.69 2.47 -10.17
C MET A 13 4.07 2.76 -10.73
N SER A 14 4.47 4.04 -10.64
CA SER A 14 5.84 4.51 -10.89
C SER A 14 6.85 3.97 -9.86
N GLU A 15 8.13 3.91 -10.25
CA GLU A 15 9.22 3.46 -9.36
C GLU A 15 9.39 4.34 -8.12
N GLU A 16 9.14 5.64 -8.24
CA GLU A 16 9.19 6.58 -7.12
C GLU A 16 8.17 6.22 -6.03
N MET A 17 6.92 5.95 -6.40
CA MET A 17 5.88 5.53 -5.44
C MET A 17 6.19 4.19 -4.78
N GLN A 18 6.88 3.30 -5.51
CA GLN A 18 7.36 2.04 -4.92
C GLN A 18 8.44 2.29 -3.87
N GLN A 19 9.30 3.27 -4.08
CA GLN A 19 10.32 3.65 -3.12
C GLN A 19 9.71 4.32 -1.88
N ASP A 20 8.78 5.24 -2.07
CA ASP A 20 8.05 5.89 -0.97
C ASP A 20 7.30 4.86 -0.10
N ALA A 21 6.66 3.87 -0.72
CA ALA A 21 5.98 2.80 0.02
C ALA A 21 6.96 1.96 0.85
N LYS A 22 8.16 1.68 0.34
CA LYS A 22 9.22 0.98 1.09
C LYS A 22 9.76 1.82 2.24
N GLU A 23 9.88 3.12 2.06
CA GLU A 23 10.31 4.04 3.13
C GLU A 23 9.25 4.19 4.21
N PHE A 24 7.98 4.26 3.82
CA PHE A 24 6.85 4.26 4.73
C PHE A 24 6.85 3.01 5.62
N ASP A 25 7.08 1.85 5.01
CA ASP A 25 7.15 0.57 5.70
C ASP A 25 8.30 0.51 6.72
N LYS A 26 9.47 1.05 6.38
CA LYS A 26 10.60 1.21 7.32
C LYS A 26 10.28 2.16 8.47
N LYS A 27 9.54 3.25 8.20
CA LYS A 27 9.26 4.31 9.17
C LYS A 27 8.14 3.93 10.15
N TYR A 28 7.13 3.21 9.68
CA TYR A 28 5.88 2.96 10.43
C TYR A 28 5.66 1.49 10.81
N ASN A 29 6.75 0.73 10.89
CA ASN A 29 6.80 -0.71 11.14
C ASN A 29 6.08 -1.56 10.05
N PRO A 30 6.76 -2.55 9.48
CA PRO A 30 6.15 -3.43 8.48
C PRO A 30 5.00 -4.29 9.04
N THR A 31 4.08 -4.81 8.21
CA THR A 31 4.07 -4.75 6.74
C THR A 31 2.94 -3.88 6.20
N TRP A 32 3.29 -2.87 5.41
CA TRP A 32 2.35 -2.04 4.68
C TRP A 32 2.11 -2.56 3.27
N HIS A 33 0.87 -2.41 2.81
CA HIS A 33 0.39 -2.81 1.50
C HIS A 33 -0.13 -1.59 0.77
N CYS A 34 0.43 -1.32 -0.41
CA CYS A 34 0.01 -0.20 -1.27
C CYS A 34 -0.48 -0.74 -2.62
N ILE A 35 -1.68 -0.31 -3.00
CA ILE A 35 -2.33 -0.65 -4.28
C ILE A 35 -2.77 0.65 -4.95
N VAL A 36 -2.41 0.82 -6.21
CA VAL A 36 -2.74 2.01 -6.99
C VAL A 36 -3.15 1.59 -8.40
N GLY A 37 -4.28 2.10 -8.86
CA GLY A 37 -4.82 1.76 -10.17
C GLY A 37 -6.16 2.45 -10.44
N ARG A 38 -6.62 2.37 -11.68
CA ARG A 38 -7.88 2.99 -12.12
C ARG A 38 -9.10 2.10 -11.91
N ASN A 39 -8.92 0.77 -12.06
CA ASN A 39 -10.01 -0.21 -12.00
C ASN A 39 -9.62 -1.40 -11.12
N PHE A 40 -9.83 -1.30 -9.82
CA PHE A 40 -9.66 -2.43 -8.91
C PHE A 40 -10.71 -2.43 -7.80
N GLY A 41 -11.06 -3.63 -7.34
CA GLY A 41 -11.80 -3.85 -6.10
C GLY A 41 -10.90 -4.56 -5.09
N SER A 42 -11.07 -4.27 -3.80
CA SER A 42 -10.27 -4.87 -2.74
C SER A 42 -11.14 -5.47 -1.64
N TYR A 43 -10.86 -6.71 -1.27
CA TYR A 43 -11.38 -7.35 -0.04
C TYR A 43 -10.18 -7.77 0.80
N VAL A 44 -9.86 -6.99 1.84
CA VAL A 44 -8.62 -7.15 2.62
C VAL A 44 -8.89 -7.10 4.12
N THR A 45 -8.27 -8.02 4.86
CA THR A 45 -8.16 -7.93 6.33
C THR A 45 -7.00 -6.99 6.66
N HIS A 46 -7.25 -6.02 7.54
CA HIS A 46 -6.29 -4.99 7.89
C HIS A 46 -6.32 -4.69 9.39
N GLU A 47 -5.24 -4.10 9.90
CA GLU A 47 -5.18 -3.63 11.29
C GLU A 47 -6.11 -2.43 11.52
N THR A 48 -6.78 -2.42 12.67
CA THR A 48 -7.65 -1.30 13.08
C THR A 48 -6.89 0.02 13.04
N ARG A 49 -7.50 1.06 12.43
CA ARG A 49 -6.96 2.42 12.22
C ARG A 49 -5.78 2.53 11.25
N HIS A 50 -5.32 1.46 10.63
CA HIS A 50 -4.23 1.48 9.65
C HIS A 50 -4.75 1.21 8.23
N PHE A 51 -5.73 2.01 7.81
CA PHE A 51 -6.40 1.89 6.51
C PHE A 51 -6.69 3.27 5.95
N ILE A 52 -6.25 3.51 4.71
CA ILE A 52 -6.50 4.73 3.97
C ILE A 52 -6.91 4.34 2.54
N TYR A 53 -8.06 4.85 2.10
CA TYR A 53 -8.55 4.68 0.74
C TYR A 53 -9.05 6.02 0.20
N PHE A 54 -8.48 6.46 -0.92
CA PHE A 54 -8.81 7.75 -1.52
C PHE A 54 -8.52 7.77 -3.02
N TYR A 55 -8.97 8.82 -3.69
CA TYR A 55 -8.75 9.04 -5.11
C TYR A 55 -7.88 10.27 -5.35
N LEU A 56 -6.93 10.17 -6.29
CA LEU A 56 -6.24 11.31 -6.91
C LEU A 56 -6.61 11.33 -8.40
N GLY A 57 -7.53 12.23 -8.76
CA GLY A 57 -8.12 12.26 -10.10
C GLY A 57 -8.87 10.97 -10.40
N GLN A 58 -8.45 10.23 -11.43
CA GLN A 58 -9.06 8.95 -11.85
C GLN A 58 -8.36 7.72 -11.25
N VAL A 59 -7.37 7.92 -10.39
CA VAL A 59 -6.58 6.85 -9.79
C VAL A 59 -7.01 6.64 -8.35
N ALA A 60 -7.40 5.41 -8.01
CA ALA A 60 -7.66 5.00 -6.64
C ALA A 60 -6.35 4.59 -5.97
N ILE A 61 -6.18 4.97 -4.71
CA ILE A 61 -5.03 4.62 -3.87
C ILE A 61 -5.57 3.95 -2.62
N LEU A 62 -5.11 2.72 -2.38
CA LEU A 62 -5.42 1.94 -1.20
C LEU A 62 -4.12 1.62 -0.46
N LEU A 63 -4.02 2.09 0.77
CA LEU A 63 -2.91 1.82 1.68
C LEU A 63 -3.46 1.19 2.96
N PHE A 64 -2.95 0.02 3.33
CA PHE A 64 -3.35 -0.64 4.56
C PHE A 64 -2.21 -1.43 5.19
N LYS A 65 -2.28 -1.63 6.50
CA LYS A 65 -1.35 -2.50 7.23
C LYS A 65 -2.01 -3.84 7.53
N SER A 66 -1.26 -4.92 7.37
CA SER A 66 -1.72 -6.25 7.77
C SER A 66 -0.55 -7.11 8.26
N GLY A 67 -0.78 -7.94 9.28
CA GLY A 67 0.25 -8.78 9.89
C GLY A 67 0.13 -8.87 11.40
#